data_AF-A0A8B9L3Z1-F1
#
_entry.id   AF-A0A8B9L3Z1-F1
#
_cell.length_a   1.000
_cell.length_b   1.000
_cell.length_c   1.000
_cell.angle_alpha   90.00
_cell.angle_beta   90.00
_cell.angle_gamma   90.00
#
_symmetry.space_group_name_H-M   'P 1'
#
loop_
_entity.id
_entity.type
_entity.pdbx_description
1 polymer ?
#
loop_
_entity_poly.entity_id
_entity_poly.type
_entity_poly.pdbx_seq_one_letter_code
_entity_poly.pdbx_strand_id
1 'polypeptide(L)'
;ISYSRIWAEAQGALADLLEDEIPPTSLRPQKDRFQAFHTLATFYLRYLHIFRRLEEVYDQIVHPQKRQVVRQVLEGVMGRLVELKNEMVELEFSEFHYLDDLLQDLKMTPEDLDVPIPRYFIRERMKALKERERMLAHILDKKGSLNQEPVTVNPLLVMSVERAVQLLQVSERARQGRLRAHFMKEIWREERRIRQGEDVFVFFLLYCRDATGKFPDFPSAEDGGSASIFSQKSPEEVAAELAAKQQEKEKKKSKGKKDKNASKERKEKKKDKKGKSKGKGGKSDIEVRSCSDG
;
A
#
# COMPACT_ATOMS: atom_id res chain seq x y z
N ILE A 1 8.52 42.28 -4.15
CA ILE A 1 7.35 41.69 -4.83
C ILE A 1 6.23 41.58 -3.80
N SER A 2 4.98 41.93 -4.12
CA SER A 2 3.87 41.83 -3.16
C SER A 2 3.37 40.39 -3.03
N TYR A 3 3.13 39.91 -1.81
CA TYR A 3 2.61 38.56 -1.53
C TYR A 3 1.33 38.24 -2.33
N SER A 4 0.51 39.26 -2.62
CA SER A 4 -0.73 39.09 -3.38
C SER A 4 -0.47 38.69 -4.84
N ARG A 5 0.64 39.14 -5.41
CA ARG A 5 1.05 38.77 -6.76
C ARG A 5 1.57 37.33 -6.80
N ILE A 6 2.43 36.96 -5.85
CA ILE A 6 2.97 35.60 -5.75
C ILE A 6 1.84 34.59 -5.50
N TRP A 7 0.87 34.94 -4.66
CA TRP A 7 -0.34 34.14 -4.44
C TRP A 7 -1.15 33.94 -5.72
N ALA A 8 -1.45 35.03 -6.45
CA ALA A 8 -2.22 34.95 -7.69
C ALA A 8 -1.50 34.10 -8.75
N GLU A 9 -0.18 34.27 -8.89
CA GLU A 9 0.65 33.46 -9.80
C GLU A 9 0.66 31.98 -9.39
N ALA A 10 0.84 31.67 -8.09
CA ALA A 10 0.86 30.30 -7.60
C ALA A 10 -0.50 29.61 -7.74
N GLN A 11 -1.60 30.33 -7.47
CA GLN A 11 -2.95 29.79 -7.59
C GLN A 11 -3.36 29.59 -9.05
N GLY A 12 -2.97 30.50 -9.95
CA GLY A 12 -3.15 30.31 -11.39
C GLY A 12 -2.40 29.08 -11.89
N ALA A 13 -1.11 28.98 -11.55
CA ALA A 13 -0.30 27.81 -11.91
C ALA A 13 -0.86 26.49 -11.38
N LEU A 14 -1.45 26.50 -10.17
CA LEU A 14 -2.12 25.34 -9.60
C LEU A 14 -3.42 24.99 -10.34
N ALA A 15 -4.23 25.98 -10.71
CA ALA A 15 -5.44 25.75 -11.50
C ALA A 15 -5.11 25.13 -12.86
N ASP A 16 -4.12 25.69 -13.57
CA ASP A 16 -3.66 25.17 -14.86
C ASP A 16 -3.15 23.73 -14.73
N LEU A 17 -2.39 23.43 -13.66
CA LEU A 17 -1.85 22.09 -13.39
C LEU A 17 -2.96 21.06 -13.12
N LEU A 18 -4.01 21.47 -12.41
CA LEU A 18 -5.15 20.60 -12.10
C LEU A 18 -5.99 20.28 -13.34
N GLU A 19 -6.11 21.22 -14.28
CA GLU A 19 -6.76 20.97 -15.56
C GLU A 19 -5.98 19.95 -16.41
N ASP A 20 -4.65 20.02 -16.38
CA ASP A 20 -3.76 19.06 -17.06
C ASP A 20 -3.86 17.65 -16.44
N GLU A 21 -3.92 17.56 -15.11
CA GLU A 21 -3.92 16.28 -14.37
C GLU A 21 -5.29 15.60 -14.36
N ILE A 22 -6.37 16.38 -14.31
CA ILE A 22 -7.77 15.90 -14.26
C ILE A 22 -8.52 16.42 -15.49
N PRO A 23 -8.18 15.92 -16.70
CA PRO A 23 -8.87 16.35 -17.89
C PRO A 23 -10.34 15.91 -17.85
N PRO A 24 -11.27 16.71 -18.41
CA PRO A 24 -12.70 16.40 -18.41
C PRO A 24 -13.06 15.14 -19.21
N THR A 25 -12.12 14.63 -20.03
CA THR A 25 -12.27 13.39 -20.79
C THR A 25 -11.39 12.31 -20.18
N SER A 26 -11.94 11.13 -19.91
CA SER A 26 -11.17 9.99 -19.40
C SER A 26 -9.99 9.66 -20.33
N LEU A 27 -8.77 9.83 -19.86
CA LEU A 27 -7.58 9.44 -20.61
C LEU A 27 -7.47 7.91 -20.68
N ARG A 28 -6.91 7.41 -21.78
CA ARG A 28 -6.59 5.99 -21.88
C ARG A 28 -5.43 5.68 -20.92
N PRO A 29 -5.43 4.50 -20.27
CA PRO A 29 -4.29 4.08 -19.46
C PRO A 29 -2.99 4.17 -20.26
N GLN A 30 -2.00 4.89 -19.72
CA GLN A 30 -0.70 5.03 -20.36
C GLN A 30 -0.01 3.66 -20.36
N LYS A 31 0.19 3.09 -21.55
CA LYS A 31 0.78 1.74 -21.71
C LYS A 31 2.30 1.75 -21.66
N ASP A 32 2.90 2.90 -21.98
CA ASP A 32 4.35 3.08 -21.96
C ASP A 32 4.78 3.57 -20.58
N ARG A 33 5.61 2.75 -19.92
CA ARG A 33 6.17 3.02 -18.60
C ARG A 33 7.02 4.30 -18.61
N PHE A 34 7.77 4.56 -19.67
CA PHE A 34 8.64 5.74 -19.76
C PHE A 34 7.81 7.02 -19.82
N GLN A 35 6.79 7.05 -20.68
CA GLN A 35 5.89 8.21 -20.77
C GLN A 35 5.08 8.41 -19.49
N ALA A 36 4.64 7.32 -18.83
CA ALA A 36 3.96 7.42 -17.54
C ALA A 36 4.88 8.05 -16.48
N PHE A 37 6.12 7.57 -16.38
CA PHE A 37 7.12 8.13 -15.49
C PHE A 37 7.38 9.62 -15.78
N HIS A 38 7.67 9.95 -17.04
CA HIS A 38 7.94 11.33 -17.46
C HIS A 38 6.79 12.27 -17.10
N THR A 39 5.54 11.81 -17.29
CA THR A 39 4.34 12.58 -16.94
C THR A 39 4.25 12.81 -15.42
N LEU A 40 4.43 11.75 -14.62
CA LEU A 40 4.43 11.84 -13.15
C LEU A 40 5.53 12.77 -12.63
N ALA A 41 6.74 12.63 -13.17
CA ALA A 41 7.88 13.45 -12.81
C ALA A 41 7.66 14.94 -13.17
N THR A 42 7.05 15.20 -14.33
CA THR A 42 6.68 16.57 -14.74
C THR A 42 5.67 17.18 -13.77
N PHE A 43 4.63 16.44 -13.39
CA PHE A 43 3.67 16.89 -12.38
C PHE A 43 4.34 17.15 -11.03
N TYR A 44 5.18 16.21 -10.56
CA TYR A 44 5.91 16.35 -9.30
C TYR A 44 6.73 17.65 -9.25
N LEU A 45 7.51 17.94 -10.31
CA LEU A 45 8.32 19.15 -10.39
C LEU A 45 7.48 20.44 -10.42
N ARG A 46 6.37 20.44 -11.19
CA ARG A 46 5.46 21.58 -11.24
C ARG A 46 4.78 21.84 -9.89
N TYR A 47 4.31 20.79 -9.21
CA TYR A 47 3.76 20.90 -7.86
C TYR A 47 4.82 21.39 -6.85
N LEU A 48 6.07 20.96 -6.98
CA LEU A 48 7.16 21.39 -6.09
C LEU A 48 7.44 22.89 -6.25
N HIS A 49 7.42 23.39 -7.49
CA HIS A 49 7.56 24.81 -7.75
C HIS A 49 6.42 25.63 -7.10
N ILE A 50 5.18 25.16 -7.22
CA ILE A 50 4.00 25.78 -6.59
C ILE A 50 4.12 25.76 -5.07
N PHE A 51 4.52 24.62 -4.49
CA PHE A 51 4.72 24.46 -3.05
C PHE A 51 5.69 25.51 -2.48
N ARG A 52 6.84 25.71 -3.14
CA ARG A 52 7.83 26.71 -2.69
C ARG A 52 7.27 28.13 -2.71
N ARG A 53 6.54 28.50 -3.77
CA ARG A 53 5.87 29.81 -3.86
C ARG A 53 4.79 29.99 -2.79
N LEU A 54 4.01 28.95 -2.51
CA LEU A 54 2.97 28.98 -1.47
C LEU A 54 3.56 29.10 -0.06
N GLU A 55 4.71 28.46 0.20
CA GLU A 55 5.44 28.60 1.46
C GLU A 55 5.90 30.05 1.67
N GLU A 56 6.46 30.68 0.63
CA GLU A 56 6.87 32.08 0.67
C GLU A 56 5.68 33.01 0.93
N VAL A 57 4.56 32.79 0.24
CA VAL A 57 3.31 33.55 0.47
C VAL A 57 2.82 33.37 1.90
N TYR A 58 2.81 32.14 2.41
CA TYR A 58 2.37 31.86 3.77
C TYR A 58 3.20 32.62 4.81
N ASP A 59 4.52 32.70 4.61
CA ASP A 59 5.40 33.42 5.53
C ASP A 59 5.17 34.95 5.48
N GLN A 60 4.94 35.51 4.28
CA GLN A 60 4.71 36.94 4.09
C GLN A 60 3.32 37.42 4.55
N ILE A 61 2.30 36.55 4.58
CA ILE A 61 0.94 36.94 5.02
C ILE A 61 0.88 37.07 6.53
N VAL A 62 0.60 38.27 7.04
CA VAL A 62 0.40 38.53 8.48
C VAL A 62 -1.05 38.29 8.93
N HIS A 63 -2.02 38.41 8.02
CA HIS A 63 -3.45 38.36 8.32
C HIS A 63 -3.94 36.92 8.62
N PRO A 64 -4.55 36.63 9.78
CA PRO A 64 -4.79 35.26 10.23
C PRO A 64 -5.78 34.48 9.35
N GLN A 65 -6.87 35.11 8.91
CA GLN A 65 -7.88 34.46 8.06
C GLN A 65 -7.30 34.04 6.70
N LYS A 66 -6.60 34.97 6.01
CA LYS A 66 -5.94 34.68 4.73
C LYS A 66 -4.87 33.60 4.89
N ARG A 67 -4.09 33.67 5.97
CA ARG A 67 -3.05 32.68 6.28
C ARG A 67 -3.63 31.27 6.45
N GLN A 68 -4.80 31.14 7.08
CA GLN A 68 -5.46 29.85 7.24
C GLN A 68 -5.89 29.24 5.90
N VAL A 69 -6.41 30.06 4.98
CA VAL A 69 -6.79 29.60 3.63
C VAL A 69 -5.56 29.13 2.84
N VAL A 70 -4.49 29.93 2.84
CA VAL A 70 -3.23 29.54 2.18
C VAL A 70 -2.66 28.26 2.77
N ARG A 71 -2.76 28.07 4.10
CA ARG A 71 -2.33 26.83 4.75
C ARG A 71 -3.04 25.60 4.21
N GLN A 72 -4.36 25.67 4.04
CA GLN A 72 -5.13 24.52 3.53
C GLN A 72 -4.69 24.13 2.11
N VAL A 73 -4.45 25.13 1.25
CA VAL A 73 -3.95 24.87 -0.11
C VAL A 73 -2.53 24.30 -0.06
N LEU A 74 -1.66 24.85 0.79
CA LEU A 74 -0.30 24.36 0.99
C LEU A 74 -0.27 22.90 1.46
N GLU A 75 -1.12 22.53 2.43
CA GLU A 75 -1.25 21.14 2.91
C GLU A 75 -1.77 20.19 1.83
N GLY A 76 -2.72 20.65 1.00
CA GLY A 76 -3.20 19.87 -0.15
C GLY A 76 -2.10 19.60 -1.19
N VAL A 77 -1.33 20.64 -1.55
CA VAL A 77 -0.19 20.51 -2.48
C VAL A 77 0.89 19.61 -1.90
N MET A 78 1.18 19.70 -0.60
CA MET A 78 2.10 18.79 0.08
C MET A 78 1.63 17.33 0.01
N GLY A 79 0.34 17.08 0.24
CA GLY A 79 -0.25 15.75 0.10
C GLY A 79 -0.03 15.20 -1.30
N ARG A 80 -0.37 15.97 -2.33
CA ARG A 80 -0.20 15.56 -3.73
C ARG A 80 1.24 15.29 -4.11
N LEU A 81 2.21 16.07 -3.60
CA LEU A 81 3.64 15.83 -3.81
C LEU A 81 4.08 14.46 -3.29
N VAL A 82 3.60 14.07 -2.11
CA VAL A 82 3.93 12.77 -1.50
C VAL A 82 3.28 11.63 -2.29
N GLU A 83 2.04 11.80 -2.73
CA GLU A 83 1.35 10.83 -3.59
C GLU A 83 2.08 10.61 -4.91
N LEU A 84 2.40 11.69 -5.64
CA LEU A 84 3.13 11.63 -6.90
C LEU A 84 4.51 10.98 -6.71
N LYS A 85 5.22 11.35 -5.63
CA LYS A 85 6.51 10.73 -5.32
C LYS A 85 6.35 9.24 -5.06
N ASN A 86 5.32 8.83 -4.32
CA ASN A 86 5.03 7.42 -4.07
C ASN A 86 4.70 6.66 -5.38
N GLU A 87 3.86 7.24 -6.24
CA GLU A 87 3.54 6.68 -7.55
C GLU A 87 4.80 6.50 -8.43
N MET A 88 5.71 7.48 -8.43
CA MET A 88 7.01 7.37 -9.13
C MET A 88 7.87 6.22 -8.58
N VAL A 89 7.97 6.12 -7.25
CA VAL A 89 8.73 5.07 -6.56
C VAL A 89 8.16 3.69 -6.86
N GLU A 90 6.84 3.53 -6.84
CA GLU A 90 6.16 2.27 -7.17
C GLU A 90 6.36 1.89 -8.64
N LEU A 91 6.36 2.89 -9.53
CA LEU A 91 6.53 2.66 -10.96
C LEU A 91 7.98 2.28 -11.33
N GLU A 92 9.00 2.84 -10.67
CA GLU A 92 10.42 2.54 -10.93
C GLU A 92 11.04 1.48 -10.00
N PHE A 93 10.40 1.20 -8.86
CA PHE A 93 10.96 0.43 -7.74
C PHE A 93 12.25 1.02 -7.17
N SER A 94 12.37 2.35 -7.19
CA SER A 94 13.54 3.10 -6.70
C SER A 94 13.10 4.37 -5.98
N GLU A 95 13.76 4.72 -4.89
CA GLU A 95 13.55 6.01 -4.21
C GLU A 95 14.27 7.16 -4.94
N PHE A 96 15.36 6.84 -5.62
CA PHE A 96 16.24 7.76 -6.32
C PHE A 96 15.89 7.82 -7.80
N HIS A 97 15.69 9.05 -8.30
CA HIS A 97 15.24 9.32 -9.66
C HIS A 97 16.12 10.42 -10.26
N TYR A 98 16.57 10.22 -11.50
CA TYR A 98 17.38 11.20 -12.23
C TYR A 98 16.47 12.03 -13.13
N LEU A 99 16.40 13.33 -12.90
CA LEU A 99 15.44 14.23 -13.53
C LEU A 99 16.12 15.32 -14.37
N ASP A 100 17.39 15.15 -14.72
CA ASP A 100 18.23 16.19 -15.35
C ASP A 100 17.63 16.74 -16.64
N ASP A 101 17.15 15.86 -17.53
CA ASP A 101 16.50 16.26 -18.80
C ASP A 101 15.22 17.07 -18.54
N LEU A 102 14.40 16.64 -17.58
CA LEU A 102 13.16 17.31 -17.18
C LEU A 102 13.43 18.67 -16.51
N LEU A 103 14.49 18.77 -15.71
CA LEU A 103 14.91 20.02 -15.10
C LEU A 103 15.33 21.03 -16.17
N GLN A 104 16.07 20.56 -17.19
CA GLN A 104 16.46 21.40 -18.32
C GLN A 104 15.24 21.92 -19.08
N ASP A 105 14.27 21.06 -19.37
CA ASP A 105 13.03 21.43 -20.07
C ASP A 105 12.19 22.44 -19.28
N LEU A 106 12.07 22.24 -17.96
CA LEU A 106 11.34 23.13 -17.06
C LEU A 106 12.13 24.37 -16.63
N LYS A 107 13.39 24.52 -17.09
CA LYS A 107 14.32 25.60 -16.71
C LYS A 107 14.49 25.72 -15.19
N MET A 108 14.50 24.59 -14.51
CA MET A 108 14.71 24.50 -13.07
C MET A 108 16.17 24.17 -12.78
N THR A 109 16.65 24.62 -11.62
CA THR A 109 17.97 24.26 -11.12
C THR A 109 17.86 23.10 -10.12
N PRO A 110 18.94 22.33 -9.89
CA PRO A 110 18.93 21.28 -8.86
C PRO A 110 18.59 21.82 -7.46
N GLU A 111 18.90 23.07 -7.16
CA GLU A 111 18.54 23.73 -5.88
C GLU A 111 17.01 23.87 -5.70
N ASP A 112 16.26 23.91 -6.80
CA ASP A 112 14.80 23.98 -6.77
C ASP A 112 14.15 22.64 -6.40
N LEU A 113 14.91 21.53 -6.42
CA LEU A 113 14.46 20.21 -5.95
C LEU A 113 14.40 20.10 -4.43
N ASP A 114 15.06 21.00 -3.70
CA ASP A 114 15.01 20.99 -2.25
C ASP A 114 13.57 21.23 -1.79
N VAL A 115 13.06 20.34 -0.93
CA VAL A 115 11.72 20.50 -0.35
C VAL A 115 11.85 21.30 0.94
N PRO A 116 11.48 22.61 0.98
CA PRO A 116 11.60 23.39 2.19
C PRO A 116 10.65 22.87 3.28
N ILE A 117 11.10 22.89 4.53
CA ILE A 117 10.24 22.59 5.68
C ILE A 117 9.38 23.83 5.95
N PRO A 118 8.04 23.76 5.83
CA PRO A 118 7.21 24.95 6.01
C PRO A 118 7.34 25.55 7.41
N ARG A 119 7.54 26.87 7.49
CA ARG A 119 7.82 27.58 8.76
C ARG A 119 6.71 27.46 9.81
N TYR A 120 5.47 27.19 9.39
CA TYR A 120 4.35 27.03 10.32
C TYR A 120 4.47 25.79 11.22
N PHE A 121 5.14 24.73 10.77
CA PHE A 121 5.38 23.55 11.62
C PHE A 121 6.10 23.92 12.92
N ILE A 122 7.05 24.85 12.83
CA ILE A 122 7.79 25.35 14.00
C ILE A 122 6.89 26.25 14.85
N ARG A 123 6.14 27.17 14.22
CA ARG A 123 5.25 28.11 14.93
C ARG A 123 4.14 27.40 15.69
N GLU A 124 3.53 26.37 15.11
CA GLU A 124 2.45 25.60 15.74
C GLU A 124 2.97 24.66 16.83
N ARG A 125 4.14 24.04 16.61
CA ARG A 125 4.76 23.14 17.60
C ARG A 125 5.57 23.88 18.67
N MET A 126 5.75 25.20 18.57
CA MET A 126 6.56 26.00 19.49
C MET A 126 6.16 25.83 20.96
N LYS A 127 4.85 25.70 21.25
CA LYS A 127 4.39 25.45 22.63
C LYS A 127 4.85 24.08 23.14
N ALA A 128 4.63 23.03 22.34
CA ALA A 128 5.06 21.68 22.67
C ALA A 128 6.60 21.56 22.76
N LEU A 129 7.33 22.26 21.89
CA LEU A 129 8.78 22.37 21.92
C LEU A 129 9.27 23.02 23.21
N LYS A 130 8.69 24.17 23.62
CA LYS A 130 9.01 24.82 24.89
C LYS A 130 8.67 23.97 26.11
N GLU A 131 7.54 23.26 26.09
CA GLU A 131 7.18 22.34 27.17
C GLU A 131 8.18 21.18 27.28
N ARG A 132 8.58 20.61 26.15
CA ARG A 132 9.60 19.55 26.10
C ARG A 132 10.97 20.05 26.54
N GLU A 133 11.35 21.27 26.14
CA GLU A 133 12.57 21.94 26.57
C GLU A 133 12.60 22.13 28.09
N ARG A 134 11.51 22.61 28.69
CA ARG A 134 11.37 22.71 30.16
C ARG A 134 11.48 21.35 30.85
N MET A 135 10.84 20.33 30.29
CA MET A 135 10.93 18.97 30.83
C MET A 135 12.38 18.44 30.78
N LEU A 136 13.08 18.65 29.67
CA LEU A 136 14.49 18.28 29.52
C LEU A 136 15.38 19.05 30.51
N ALA A 137 15.18 20.35 30.65
CA ALA A 137 15.89 21.16 31.63
C ALA A 137 15.67 20.64 33.05
N HIS A 138 14.44 20.28 33.41
CA HIS A 138 14.12 19.69 34.72
C HIS A 138 14.78 18.31 34.92
N ILE A 139 14.80 17.45 33.89
CA ILE A 139 15.47 16.14 33.96
C ILE A 139 16.99 16.31 34.10
N LEU A 140 17.57 17.27 33.37
CA LEU A 140 19.01 17.57 33.43
C LEU A 140 19.40 18.13 34.79
N ASP A 141 18.61 19.03 35.36
CA ASP A 141 18.81 19.57 36.72
C ASP A 141 18.71 18.46 37.78
N LYS A 142 17.71 17.58 37.65
CA LYS A 142 17.52 16.41 38.51
C LYS A 142 18.65 15.38 38.38
N LYS A 143 19.22 15.18 37.18
CA LYS A 143 20.39 14.31 36.95
C LYS A 143 21.71 14.97 37.32
N GLY A 144 21.81 16.29 37.21
CA GLY A 144 22.95 17.09 37.66
C GLY A 144 23.09 17.03 39.19
N SER A 145 21.96 17.04 39.90
CA SER A 145 21.90 16.87 41.35
C SER A 145 22.32 15.47 41.85
N LEU A 146 22.30 14.44 41.00
CA LEU A 146 22.72 13.07 41.35
C LEU A 146 24.17 12.76 40.98
N ASN A 147 24.88 13.67 40.29
CA ASN A 147 26.24 13.45 39.78
C ASN A 147 27.25 14.53 40.22
N GLN A 148 26.92 15.36 41.21
CA GLN A 148 27.89 16.26 41.83
C GLN A 148 28.14 15.85 43.28
N GLU A 149 28.80 14.71 43.49
CA GLU A 149 29.87 14.79 44.49
C GLU A 149 30.96 15.66 43.88
N PRO A 150 31.60 16.56 44.63
CA PRO A 150 32.72 17.34 44.14
C PRO A 150 33.86 16.36 43.83
N VAL A 151 33.90 15.85 42.60
CA VAL A 151 35.09 15.19 42.09
C VAL A 151 36.10 16.31 41.92
N THR A 152 36.97 16.45 42.92
CA THR A 152 38.25 17.11 42.76
C THR A 152 38.89 16.50 41.51
N VAL A 153 38.85 17.25 40.41
CA VAL A 153 39.47 16.85 39.16
C VAL A 153 40.98 16.88 39.37
N ASN A 154 41.51 15.77 39.89
CA ASN A 154 42.90 15.42 39.68
C ASN A 154 43.03 15.14 38.17
N PRO A 155 43.82 15.92 37.40
CA PRO A 155 43.91 15.79 35.95
C PRO A 155 44.55 14.49 35.44
N LEU A 156 44.74 13.49 36.30
CA LEU A 156 45.50 12.27 36.05
C LEU A 156 44.74 10.98 36.36
N LEU A 157 43.42 11.02 36.61
CA LEU A 157 42.66 9.77 36.76
C LEU A 157 42.44 9.13 35.39
N VAL A 158 43.47 8.43 34.92
CA VAL A 158 43.36 7.39 33.89
C VAL A 158 42.22 6.47 34.32
N MET A 159 41.16 6.39 33.52
CA MET A 159 40.06 5.46 33.76
C MET A 159 40.64 4.06 33.93
N SER A 160 40.45 3.46 35.12
CA SER A 160 40.93 2.09 35.33
C SER A 160 40.23 1.14 34.37
N VAL A 161 40.94 0.09 33.95
CA VAL A 161 40.41 -0.90 33.01
C VAL A 161 39.15 -1.54 33.57
N GLU A 162 39.11 -1.81 34.88
CA GLU A 162 37.94 -2.38 35.57
C GLU A 162 36.73 -1.45 35.50
N ARG A 163 36.95 -0.14 35.69
CA ARG A 163 35.85 0.83 35.64
C ARG A 163 35.33 0.98 34.21
N ALA A 164 36.22 0.99 33.22
CA ALA A 164 35.85 1.01 31.80
C ALA A 164 35.05 -0.24 31.41
N VAL A 165 35.49 -1.44 31.84
CA VAL A 165 34.79 -2.72 31.60
C VAL A 165 33.41 -2.72 32.24
N GLN A 166 33.28 -2.27 33.50
CA GLN A 166 31.97 -2.17 34.16
C GLN A 166 31.02 -1.23 33.42
N LEU A 167 31.50 -0.06 32.98
CA LEU A 167 30.70 0.91 32.25
C LEU A 167 30.20 0.32 30.92
N LEU A 168 31.11 -0.35 30.19
CA LEU A 168 30.78 -1.05 28.94
C LEU A 168 29.76 -2.15 29.17
N GLN A 169 29.93 -3.00 30.18
CA GLN A 169 29.00 -4.08 30.49
C GLN A 169 27.61 -3.59 30.88
N VAL A 170 27.51 -2.52 31.68
CA VAL A 170 26.22 -1.91 32.06
C VAL A 170 25.54 -1.31 30.84
N SER A 171 26.30 -0.59 30.01
CA SER A 171 25.77 0.02 28.78
C SER A 171 25.28 -1.04 27.78
N GLU A 172 26.02 -2.14 27.61
CA GLU A 172 25.66 -3.24 26.71
C GLU A 172 24.45 -4.01 27.26
N ARG A 173 24.40 -4.27 28.57
CA ARG A 173 23.21 -4.88 29.20
C ARG A 173 21.96 -4.03 28.98
N ALA A 174 22.06 -2.71 29.13
CA ALA A 174 20.96 -1.80 28.87
C ALA A 174 20.54 -1.79 27.39
N ARG A 175 21.50 -1.85 26.47
CA ARG A 175 21.24 -1.95 25.02
C ARG A 175 20.51 -3.25 24.68
N GLN A 176 20.99 -4.38 25.19
CA GLN A 176 20.34 -5.69 25.00
C GLN A 176 18.94 -5.72 25.61
N GLY A 177 18.72 -5.11 26.77
CA GLY A 177 17.40 -4.98 27.38
C GLY A 177 16.41 -4.23 26.49
N ARG A 178 16.83 -3.10 25.89
CA ARG A 178 16.00 -2.35 24.93
C ARG A 178 15.67 -3.18 23.69
N LEU A 179 16.65 -3.90 23.15
CA LEU A 179 16.44 -4.74 21.96
C LEU A 179 15.46 -5.89 22.24
N ARG A 180 15.60 -6.55 23.40
CA ARG A 180 14.67 -7.60 23.84
C ARG A 180 13.26 -7.05 24.07
N ALA A 181 13.12 -5.89 24.68
CA ALA A 181 11.82 -5.25 24.88
C ALA A 181 11.15 -4.89 23.55
N HIS A 182 11.92 -4.40 22.58
CA HIS A 182 11.43 -4.14 21.22
C HIS A 182 10.93 -5.44 20.57
N PHE A 183 11.77 -6.48 20.55
CA PHE A 183 11.43 -7.78 19.96
C PHE A 183 10.20 -8.41 20.60
N MET A 184 10.12 -8.41 21.94
CA MET A 184 8.93 -8.89 22.65
C MET A 184 7.68 -8.11 22.23
N LYS A 185 7.75 -6.78 22.16
CA LYS A 185 6.63 -5.94 21.74
C LYS A 185 6.10 -6.30 20.34
N GLU A 186 6.97 -6.71 19.43
CA GLU A 186 6.56 -7.19 18.11
C GLU A 186 5.85 -8.53 18.18
N ILE A 187 6.37 -9.49 18.96
CA ILE A 187 5.68 -10.77 19.19
C ILE A 187 4.29 -10.54 19.78
N TRP A 188 4.16 -9.68 20.79
CA TRP A 188 2.85 -9.36 21.38
C TRP A 188 1.88 -8.73 20.37
N ARG A 189 2.40 -7.92 19.44
CA ARG A 189 1.60 -7.30 18.37
C ARG A 189 1.12 -8.36 17.38
N GLU A 190 2.01 -9.25 16.95
CA GLU A 190 1.71 -10.33 16.02
C GLU A 190 0.74 -11.35 16.62
N GLU A 191 0.96 -11.77 17.87
CA GLU A 191 0.04 -12.66 18.55
C GLU A 191 -1.34 -12.03 18.75
N ARG A 192 -1.41 -10.71 18.90
CA ARG A 192 -2.69 -9.98 18.91
C ARG A 192 -3.38 -10.04 17.54
N ARG A 193 -2.64 -9.89 16.43
CA ARG A 193 -3.20 -10.05 15.06
C ARG A 193 -3.71 -11.47 14.81
N ILE A 194 -2.94 -12.47 15.23
CA ILE A 194 -3.33 -13.90 15.16
C ILE A 194 -4.57 -14.17 16.01
N ARG A 195 -4.62 -13.66 17.26
CA ARG A 195 -5.78 -13.82 18.16
C ARG A 195 -7.02 -13.09 17.66
N GLN A 196 -6.84 -11.99 16.93
CA GLN A 196 -7.92 -11.26 16.26
C GLN A 196 -8.33 -11.88 14.91
N GLY A 197 -7.68 -12.98 14.49
CA GLY A 197 -8.06 -13.76 13.31
C GLY A 197 -7.64 -13.15 11.96
N GLU A 198 -6.90 -12.05 11.96
CA GLU A 198 -6.57 -11.31 10.73
C GLU A 198 -5.70 -12.15 9.78
N ASP A 199 -4.70 -12.87 10.31
CA ASP A 199 -3.75 -13.62 9.47
C ASP A 199 -4.25 -15.04 9.12
N VAL A 200 -5.08 -15.65 9.98
CA VAL A 200 -5.71 -16.96 9.70
C VAL A 200 -6.75 -16.84 8.58
N PHE A 201 -7.46 -15.71 8.53
CA PHE A 201 -8.43 -15.40 7.48
C PHE A 201 -7.78 -15.31 6.10
N VAL A 202 -6.72 -14.50 6.00
CA VAL A 202 -6.00 -14.28 4.74
C VAL A 202 -5.31 -15.57 4.28
N PHE A 203 -4.71 -16.34 5.20
CA PHE A 203 -4.11 -17.63 4.89
C PHE A 203 -5.14 -18.67 4.43
N PHE A 204 -6.31 -18.76 5.10
CA PHE A 204 -7.42 -19.62 4.68
C PHE A 204 -7.95 -19.24 3.30
N LEU A 205 -8.12 -17.94 3.03
CA LEU A 205 -8.57 -17.44 1.73
C LEU A 205 -7.58 -17.73 0.61
N LEU A 206 -6.27 -17.54 0.85
CA LEU A 206 -5.23 -17.91 -0.12
C LEU A 206 -5.21 -19.42 -0.35
N TYR A 207 -5.25 -20.24 0.70
CA TYR A 207 -5.30 -21.70 0.59
C TYR A 207 -6.52 -22.16 -0.22
N CYS A 208 -7.71 -21.61 0.04
CA CYS A 208 -8.92 -21.94 -0.71
C CYS A 208 -8.81 -21.53 -2.19
N ARG A 209 -8.23 -20.37 -2.50
CA ARG A 209 -7.98 -19.94 -3.88
C ARG A 209 -7.03 -20.87 -4.60
N ASP A 210 -5.93 -21.26 -3.97
CA ASP A 210 -4.94 -22.14 -4.60
C ASP A 210 -5.48 -23.57 -4.79
N ALA A 211 -6.33 -24.06 -3.87
CA ALA A 211 -6.94 -25.38 -3.97
C ALA A 211 -8.14 -25.46 -4.94
N THR A 212 -8.92 -24.39 -5.10
CA THR A 212 -10.19 -24.42 -5.85
C THR A 212 -10.27 -23.45 -7.03
N GLY A 213 -9.28 -22.56 -7.19
CA GLY A 213 -9.21 -21.55 -8.24
C GLY A 213 -10.20 -20.39 -8.09
N LYS A 214 -11.02 -20.39 -7.04
CA LYS A 214 -12.05 -19.37 -6.77
C LYS A 214 -12.10 -19.09 -5.27
N PHE A 215 -12.43 -17.85 -4.90
CA PHE A 215 -12.64 -17.52 -3.50
C PHE A 215 -13.97 -18.12 -2.99
N PRO A 216 -14.04 -18.56 -1.71
CA PRO A 216 -15.30 -19.00 -1.10
C PRO A 216 -16.32 -17.86 -1.04
N ASP A 217 -17.60 -18.15 -1.25
CA ASP A 217 -18.69 -17.20 -1.02
C ASP A 217 -18.80 -16.92 0.48
N PHE A 218 -18.77 -15.64 0.85
CA PHE A 218 -18.89 -15.23 2.25
C PHE A 218 -20.34 -15.40 2.75
N PRO A 219 -20.54 -15.96 3.96
CA PRO A 219 -21.86 -15.97 4.58
C PRO A 219 -22.35 -14.54 4.81
N SER A 220 -23.67 -14.34 4.71
CA SER A 220 -24.28 -13.03 4.90
C SER A 220 -24.12 -12.56 6.36
N ALA A 221 -24.30 -11.25 6.61
CA ALA A 221 -24.21 -10.71 7.96
C ALA A 221 -25.24 -11.32 8.93
N GLU A 222 -26.39 -11.78 8.41
CA GLU A 222 -27.44 -12.47 9.19
C GLU A 222 -27.03 -13.90 9.56
N ASP A 223 -26.13 -14.52 8.79
CA ASP A 223 -25.58 -15.86 9.03
C ASP A 223 -24.31 -15.85 9.91
N GLY A 224 -23.97 -14.70 10.53
CA GLY A 224 -22.82 -14.55 11.43
C GLY A 224 -21.50 -14.15 10.76
N GLY A 225 -21.50 -13.85 9.46
CA GLY A 225 -20.35 -13.29 8.74
C GLY A 225 -19.03 -14.09 8.91
N SER A 226 -17.90 -13.40 9.01
CA SER A 226 -16.59 -14.04 9.19
C SER A 226 -16.41 -14.72 10.56
N ALA A 227 -17.23 -14.39 11.57
CA ALA A 227 -17.15 -14.97 12.90
C ALA A 227 -17.52 -16.47 12.94
N SER A 228 -18.38 -16.92 12.02
CA SER A 228 -18.76 -18.34 11.90
C SER A 228 -17.59 -19.25 11.46
N ILE A 229 -16.54 -18.70 10.84
CA ILE A 229 -15.33 -19.46 10.43
C ILE A 229 -14.40 -19.69 11.62
N PHE A 230 -14.44 -18.82 12.63
CA PHE A 230 -13.52 -18.82 13.77
C PHE A 230 -14.14 -19.41 15.06
N SER A 231 -15.38 -19.89 15.03
CA SER A 231 -15.99 -20.57 16.17
C SER A 231 -15.28 -21.92 16.41
N GLN A 232 -14.78 -22.14 17.63
CA GLN A 232 -14.27 -23.46 18.02
C GLN A 232 -15.44 -24.44 18.11
N LYS A 233 -15.64 -25.24 17.06
CA LYS A 233 -16.67 -26.31 17.03
C LYS A 233 -16.14 -27.55 17.75
N SER A 234 -17.04 -28.25 18.45
CA SER A 234 -16.69 -29.50 19.11
C SER A 234 -16.39 -30.61 18.07
N PRO A 235 -15.58 -31.62 18.39
CA PRO A 235 -15.25 -32.71 17.44
C PRO A 235 -16.48 -33.43 16.88
N GLU A 236 -17.56 -33.54 17.67
CA GLU A 236 -18.84 -34.14 17.25
C GLU A 236 -19.55 -33.30 16.18
N GLU A 237 -19.52 -31.97 16.31
CA GLU A 237 -20.10 -31.05 15.33
C GLU A 237 -19.33 -31.06 14.00
N VAL A 238 -18.00 -31.17 14.06
CA VAL A 238 -17.15 -31.28 12.86
C VAL A 238 -17.44 -32.60 12.11
N ALA A 239 -17.64 -33.70 12.84
CA ALA A 239 -18.02 -34.99 12.24
C ALA A 239 -19.39 -34.93 11.57
N ALA A 240 -20.37 -34.25 12.20
CA ALA A 240 -21.70 -34.05 11.63
C ALA A 240 -21.65 -33.16 10.37
N GLU A 241 -20.85 -32.10 10.35
CA GLU A 241 -20.70 -31.21 9.19
C GLU A 241 -20.01 -31.90 8.01
N LEU A 242 -18.97 -32.71 8.26
CA LEU A 242 -18.32 -33.53 7.23
C LEU A 242 -19.29 -34.56 6.65
N ALA A 243 -20.06 -35.25 7.49
CA ALA A 243 -21.09 -36.20 7.05
C ALA A 243 -22.17 -35.50 6.18
N ALA A 244 -22.62 -34.31 6.56
CA ALA A 244 -23.57 -33.51 5.79
C ALA A 244 -22.98 -33.09 4.43
N LYS A 245 -21.72 -32.64 4.39
CA LYS A 245 -21.01 -32.29 3.14
C LYS A 245 -20.78 -33.51 2.24
N GLN A 246 -20.54 -34.70 2.81
CA GLN A 246 -20.46 -35.96 2.05
C GLN A 246 -21.80 -36.29 1.39
N GLN A 247 -22.91 -36.20 2.13
CA GLN A 247 -24.25 -36.45 1.62
C GLN A 247 -24.65 -35.44 0.53
N GLU A 248 -24.25 -34.17 0.67
CA GLU A 248 -24.53 -33.15 -0.33
C GLU A 248 -23.73 -33.36 -1.63
N LYS A 249 -22.46 -33.80 -1.51
CA LYS A 249 -21.64 -34.21 -2.66
C LYS A 249 -22.20 -35.44 -3.36
N GLU A 250 -22.75 -36.41 -2.62
CA GLU A 250 -23.41 -37.59 -3.20
C GLU A 250 -24.73 -37.23 -3.90
N LYS A 251 -25.54 -36.33 -3.32
CA LYS A 251 -26.75 -35.79 -3.96
C LYS A 251 -26.44 -35.00 -5.24
N LYS A 252 -25.34 -34.22 -5.27
CA LYS A 252 -24.87 -33.53 -6.49
C LYS A 252 -24.38 -34.51 -7.56
N LYS A 253 -23.70 -35.61 -7.18
CA LYS A 253 -23.27 -36.67 -8.10
C LYS A 253 -24.44 -37.47 -8.69
N SER A 254 -25.49 -37.76 -7.90
CA SER A 254 -26.67 -38.49 -8.38
C SER A 254 -27.54 -37.65 -9.32
N LYS A 255 -27.69 -36.35 -9.06
CA LYS A 255 -28.38 -35.40 -9.96
C LYS A 255 -27.66 -35.28 -11.30
N GLY A 256 -26.33 -35.16 -11.31
CA GLY A 256 -25.52 -35.14 -12.53
C GLY A 256 -25.53 -36.44 -13.35
N LYS A 257 -25.76 -37.61 -12.73
CA LYS A 257 -25.97 -38.89 -13.44
C LYS A 257 -27.36 -38.98 -14.08
N LYS A 258 -28.39 -38.43 -13.43
CA LYS A 258 -29.79 -38.42 -13.93
C LYS A 258 -29.95 -37.53 -15.17
N ASP A 259 -29.28 -36.37 -15.20
CA ASP A 259 -29.27 -35.46 -16.34
C ASP A 259 -28.52 -36.04 -17.56
N LYS A 260 -27.44 -36.81 -17.34
CA LYS A 260 -26.72 -37.50 -18.42
C LYS A 260 -27.53 -38.63 -19.06
N ASN A 261 -28.36 -39.35 -18.29
CA ASN A 261 -29.20 -40.42 -18.83
C ASN A 261 -30.40 -39.87 -19.64
N ALA A 262 -31.02 -38.78 -19.20
CA ALA A 262 -32.11 -38.12 -19.93
C ALA A 262 -31.65 -37.54 -21.30
N SER A 263 -30.40 -37.09 -21.38
CA SER A 263 -29.75 -36.67 -22.64
C SER A 263 -29.54 -37.82 -23.62
N LYS A 264 -29.17 -39.01 -23.12
CA LYS A 264 -28.89 -40.20 -23.93
C LYS A 264 -30.17 -40.79 -24.54
N GLU A 265 -31.26 -40.81 -23.78
CA GLU A 265 -32.58 -41.31 -24.20
C GLU A 265 -33.26 -40.40 -25.24
N ARG A 266 -33.04 -39.07 -25.17
CA ARG A 266 -33.47 -38.12 -26.21
C ARG A 266 -32.67 -38.24 -27.51
N LYS A 267 -31.43 -38.74 -27.46
CA LYS A 267 -30.56 -38.91 -28.64
C LYS A 267 -30.87 -40.20 -29.42
N GLU A 268 -31.39 -41.23 -28.74
CA GLU A 268 -31.78 -42.50 -29.34
C GLU A 268 -33.13 -42.39 -30.06
N LYS A 269 -34.14 -41.72 -29.47
CA LYS A 269 -35.44 -41.45 -30.14
C LYS A 269 -35.35 -40.55 -31.39
N LYS A 270 -34.25 -39.82 -31.59
CA LYS A 270 -34.03 -38.99 -32.78
C LYS A 270 -33.35 -39.75 -33.94
N LYS A 271 -32.80 -40.95 -33.70
CA LYS A 271 -32.18 -41.79 -34.75
C LYS A 271 -33.18 -42.70 -35.47
N ASP A 272 -34.27 -43.13 -34.83
CA ASP A 272 -35.27 -44.02 -35.45
C ASP A 272 -36.28 -43.34 -36.40
N LYS A 273 -36.28 -42.00 -36.49
CA LYS A 273 -37.16 -41.25 -37.42
C LYS A 273 -36.49 -40.81 -38.74
N LYS A 274 -35.20 -41.13 -38.97
CA LYS A 274 -34.46 -40.72 -40.19
C LYS A 274 -33.94 -41.91 -41.00
N GLY A 275 -34.76 -42.95 -41.15
CA GLY A 275 -34.43 -44.20 -41.85
C GLY A 275 -35.58 -44.80 -42.65
N LYS A 276 -36.38 -44.00 -43.37
CA LYS A 276 -37.29 -44.51 -44.41
C LYS A 276 -37.58 -43.44 -45.46
N SER A 277 -36.67 -43.25 -46.42
CA SER A 277 -37.02 -42.92 -47.81
C SER A 277 -35.78 -42.85 -48.72
N LYS A 278 -35.93 -43.46 -49.90
CA LYS A 278 -35.16 -43.34 -51.14
C LYS A 278 -33.83 -44.12 -51.24
N GLY A 279 -33.95 -45.33 -51.82
CA GLY A 279 -32.91 -45.87 -52.69
C GLY A 279 -33.09 -45.35 -54.12
N LYS A 280 -31.99 -45.25 -54.88
CA LYS A 280 -31.59 -46.15 -55.99
C LYS A 280 -30.60 -45.45 -56.93
N GLY A 281 -29.55 -46.21 -57.31
CA GLY A 281 -28.69 -45.98 -58.48
C GLY A 281 -27.51 -45.04 -58.21
N GLY A 282 -26.25 -45.35 -58.50
CA GLY A 282 -25.67 -46.48 -59.22
C GLY A 282 -24.28 -46.07 -59.72
N LYS A 283 -23.24 -46.77 -59.24
CA LYS A 283 -22.01 -47.23 -59.94
C LYS A 283 -21.21 -46.24 -60.81
N SER A 284 -19.95 -45.96 -60.42
CA SER A 284 -18.74 -46.45 -61.11
C SER A 284 -17.47 -45.66 -60.70
N ASP A 285 -16.53 -46.36 -60.05
CA ASP A 285 -15.11 -46.53 -60.37
C ASP A 285 -14.14 -45.36 -60.71
N ILE A 286 -12.94 -45.46 -60.09
CA ILE A 286 -11.59 -45.04 -60.54
C ILE A 286 -11.31 -43.51 -60.42
N GLU A 287 -10.18 -42.98 -59.94
CA GLU A 287 -8.77 -43.35 -60.03
C GLU A 287 -7.94 -42.70 -58.90
N VAL A 288 -6.83 -43.35 -58.57
CA VAL A 288 -5.74 -42.82 -57.72
C VAL A 288 -4.93 -41.79 -58.51
N ARG A 289 -4.57 -40.65 -57.89
CA ARG A 289 -3.30 -39.99 -58.24
C ARG A 289 -2.74 -39.16 -57.09
N SER A 290 -1.46 -39.45 -56.87
CA SER A 290 -0.50 -38.90 -55.91
C SER A 290 0.18 -37.62 -56.41
N CYS A 291 1.07 -37.11 -55.55
CA CYS A 291 2.14 -36.11 -55.72
C CYS A 291 1.71 -34.67 -55.35
N SER A 292 2.24 -34.07 -54.27
CA SER A 292 3.63 -33.69 -53.93
C SER A 292 3.95 -32.27 -54.39
N ASP A 293 4.35 -31.48 -53.38
CA ASP A 293 5.30 -30.37 -53.35
C ASP A 293 5.23 -29.22 -54.35
N GLY A 294 5.28 -28.03 -53.75
CA GLY A 294 5.51 -26.71 -54.33
C GLY A 294 5.48 -25.69 -53.21
#